data_AF-A0A662KUG3-F1
#
_entry.id   AF-A0A662KUG3-F1
#
_cell.length_a   1.000
_cell.length_b   1.000
_cell.length_c   1.000
_cell.angle_alpha   90.00
_cell.angle_beta   90.00
_cell.angle_gamma   90.00
#
_symmetry.space_group_name_H-M   'P 1'
#
loop_
_entity.id
_entity.type
_entity.pdbx_description
1 polymer ?
#
loop_
_entity_poly.entity_id
_entity_poly.type
_entity_poly.pdbx_seq_one_letter_code
_entity_poly.pdbx_strand_id
1 'polypeptide(L)'
;MVDNKEWSYEQEWYEETNVARKIRDFLEQKGWVTLKFNEDKKQRGPDIVAMKDDEKIIIEVKGYPSRKYVKGKKKGKLKPTHPNLQAKHWFAEALLSVVREKSKEKTISIGVGLPKFPKYLQLINEVGVLTPLQLKF
;
A
#
# COMPACT_ATOMS: atom_id res chain seq x y z
N MET A 1 0.79 -34.13 -12.10
CA MET A 1 1.41 -33.76 -10.80
C MET A 1 0.73 -32.48 -10.35
N VAL A 2 -0.11 -32.54 -9.32
CA VAL A 2 -0.77 -31.33 -8.77
C VAL A 2 0.29 -30.60 -7.98
N ASP A 3 0.70 -29.43 -8.46
CA ASP A 3 1.68 -28.57 -7.80
C ASP A 3 1.11 -28.11 -6.46
N ASN A 4 1.40 -28.87 -5.40
CA ASN A 4 0.86 -28.67 -4.06
C ASN A 4 1.62 -27.55 -3.35
N LYS A 5 1.73 -26.38 -4.01
CA LYS A 5 2.34 -25.20 -3.41
C LYS A 5 1.46 -24.75 -2.25
N GLU A 6 2.00 -24.83 -1.03
CA GLU A 6 1.37 -24.21 0.13
C GLU A 6 1.11 -22.73 -0.18
N TRP A 7 -0.16 -22.33 -0.07
CA TRP A 7 -0.55 -20.94 -0.27
C TRP A 7 0.11 -20.03 0.78
N SER A 8 0.70 -18.93 0.32
CA SER A 8 1.34 -17.88 1.13
C SER A 8 0.84 -16.51 0.68
N TYR A 9 0.46 -15.69 1.64
CA TYR A 9 -0.03 -14.33 1.37
C TYR A 9 1.10 -13.42 0.87
N GLU A 10 2.32 -13.70 1.31
CA GLU A 10 3.56 -13.02 0.93
C GLU A 10 3.87 -13.14 -0.57
N GLN A 11 3.31 -14.17 -1.23
CA GLN A 11 3.43 -14.39 -2.67
C GLN A 11 2.34 -13.67 -3.49
N GLU A 12 1.32 -13.12 -2.85
CA GLU A 12 0.25 -12.39 -3.53
C GLU A 12 0.79 -11.05 -4.04
N TRP A 13 0.51 -10.70 -5.30
CA TRP A 13 0.99 -9.44 -5.90
C TRP A 13 0.47 -8.19 -5.15
N TYR A 14 -0.70 -8.32 -4.51
CA TYR A 14 -1.37 -7.26 -3.76
C TYR A 14 -0.96 -7.24 -2.29
N GLU A 15 -0.01 -8.08 -1.87
CA GLU A 15 0.61 -7.95 -0.57
C GLU A 15 1.33 -6.60 -0.47
N GLU A 16 1.29 -5.99 0.71
CA GLU A 16 1.75 -4.62 0.95
C GLU A 16 3.22 -4.40 0.55
N THR A 17 4.12 -5.32 0.89
CA THR A 17 5.54 -5.24 0.54
C THR A 17 5.72 -5.32 -0.98
N ASN A 18 4.97 -6.19 -1.65
CA ASN A 18 5.02 -6.33 -3.10
C ASN A 18 4.51 -5.06 -3.80
N VAL A 19 3.43 -4.45 -3.28
CA VAL A 19 2.93 -3.15 -3.75
C VAL A 19 3.96 -2.04 -3.49
N ALA A 20 4.57 -2.00 -2.31
CA ALA A 20 5.57 -0.99 -1.94
C ALA A 20 6.80 -1.06 -2.85
N ARG A 21 7.32 -2.27 -3.12
CA ARG A 21 8.43 -2.48 -4.07
C ARG A 21 8.08 -1.95 -5.46
N LYS A 22 6.89 -2.26 -5.97
CA LYS A 22 6.44 -1.77 -7.29
C LYS A 22 6.34 -0.25 -7.35
N ILE A 23 5.88 0.41 -6.28
CA ILE A 23 5.83 1.87 -6.21
C ILE A 23 7.24 2.47 -6.17
N ARG A 24 8.13 1.92 -5.34
CA ARG A 24 9.54 2.34 -5.27
C ARG A 24 10.21 2.22 -6.65
N ASP A 25 10.11 1.07 -7.29
CA ASP A 25 10.70 0.83 -8.60
C ASP A 25 10.17 1.83 -9.64
N PHE A 26 8.88 2.16 -9.60
CA PHE A 26 8.30 3.20 -10.46
C PHE A 26 8.87 4.59 -10.18
N LEU A 27 8.99 4.97 -8.90
CA LEU A 27 9.57 6.26 -8.51
C LEU A 27 11.01 6.38 -9.02
N GLU A 28 11.82 5.35 -8.82
CA GLU A 28 13.21 5.29 -9.30
C GLU A 28 13.28 5.42 -10.83
N GLN A 29 12.43 4.71 -11.57
CA GLN A 29 12.31 4.85 -13.03
C GLN A 29 11.89 6.26 -13.48
N LYS A 30 11.21 7.03 -12.62
CA LYS A 30 10.82 8.42 -12.86
C LYS A 30 11.85 9.44 -12.36
N GLY A 31 13.02 8.97 -11.93
CA GLY A 31 14.13 9.80 -11.49
C GLY A 31 14.01 10.29 -10.04
N TRP A 32 13.15 9.67 -9.24
CA TRP A 32 13.13 9.91 -7.80
C TRP A 32 14.21 9.09 -7.11
N VAL A 33 14.83 9.66 -6.08
CA VAL A 33 15.78 8.98 -5.20
C VAL A 33 15.05 8.53 -3.94
N THR A 34 15.09 7.23 -3.66
CA THR A 34 14.53 6.64 -2.43
C THR A 34 15.38 7.03 -1.23
N LEU A 35 14.84 7.86 -0.33
CA LEU A 35 15.50 8.25 0.93
C LEU A 35 15.21 7.26 2.07
N LYS A 36 14.02 6.65 2.05
CA LYS A 36 13.60 5.64 3.04
C LYS A 36 12.68 4.62 2.39
N PHE A 37 12.90 3.34 2.73
CA PHE A 37 12.04 2.24 2.34
C PHE A 37 11.89 1.25 3.50
N ASN A 38 10.70 1.17 4.08
CA ASN A 38 10.42 0.27 5.19
C ASN A 38 9.83 -1.04 4.66
N GLU A 39 10.63 -2.10 4.61
CA GLU A 39 10.13 -3.45 4.32
C GLU A 39 9.57 -4.15 5.57
N ASP A 40 9.96 -3.72 6.77
CA ASP A 40 9.48 -4.28 8.03
C ASP A 40 8.32 -3.45 8.59
N LYS A 41 7.14 -4.08 8.63
CA LYS A 41 5.88 -3.53 9.16
C LYS A 41 5.93 -3.11 10.63
N LYS A 42 6.99 -3.47 11.37
CA LYS A 42 7.21 -3.03 12.76
C LYS A 42 7.90 -1.68 12.86
N GLN A 43 8.55 -1.22 11.79
CA GLN A 43 9.22 0.07 11.79
C GLN A 43 8.20 1.20 11.75
N ARG A 44 8.42 2.22 12.58
CA ARG A 44 7.53 3.40 12.63
C ARG A 44 7.84 4.36 11.48
N GLY A 45 6.81 5.11 11.09
CA GLY A 45 6.86 6.11 10.04
C GLY A 45 6.49 5.55 8.67
N PRO A 46 6.54 6.39 7.63
CA PRO A 46 6.01 6.06 6.31
C PRO A 46 6.79 4.95 5.62
N ASP A 47 6.10 4.23 4.74
CA ASP A 47 6.64 3.10 3.99
C ASP A 47 7.69 3.54 2.96
N ILE A 48 7.46 4.65 2.28
CA ILE A 48 8.39 5.20 1.29
C ILE A 48 8.56 6.71 1.53
N VAL A 49 9.81 7.17 1.52
CA VAL A 49 10.16 8.58 1.36
C VAL A 49 11.07 8.68 0.16
N ALA A 50 10.73 9.56 -0.78
CA ALA A 50 11.53 9.78 -1.98
C ALA A 50 11.69 11.28 -2.25
N MET A 51 12.74 11.63 -2.98
CA MET A 51 13.05 13.00 -3.34
C MET A 51 13.39 13.11 -4.82
N LYS A 52 12.92 14.17 -5.47
CA LYS A 52 13.29 14.51 -6.84
C LYS A 52 13.42 16.02 -6.92
N ASP A 53 14.58 16.50 -7.34
CA ASP A 53 14.95 17.91 -7.26
C ASP A 53 14.73 18.41 -5.82
N ASP A 54 13.94 19.48 -5.62
CA ASP A 54 13.57 20.00 -4.29
C ASP A 54 12.23 19.44 -3.76
N GLU A 55 11.62 18.49 -4.46
CA GLU A 55 10.34 17.89 -4.06
C GLU A 55 10.57 16.60 -3.25
N LYS A 56 10.01 16.57 -2.04
CA LYS A 56 9.97 15.40 -1.18
C LYS A 56 8.56 14.82 -1.15
N ILE A 57 8.43 13.53 -1.42
CA ILE A 57 7.17 12.80 -1.31
C ILE A 57 7.24 11.74 -0.20
N ILE A 58 6.17 11.65 0.57
CA ILE A 58 5.95 10.59 1.56
C ILE A 58 4.78 9.73 1.12
N ILE A 59 4.96 8.42 1.08
CA ILE A 59 3.92 7.47 0.66
C ILE A 59 3.69 6.43 1.76
N GLU A 60 2.43 6.30 2.16
CA GLU A 60 1.94 5.17 2.95
C GLU A 60 1.34 4.14 2.01
N VAL A 61 1.75 2.89 2.13
CA VAL A 61 1.33 1.77 1.30
C VAL A 61 0.41 0.85 2.08
N LYS A 62 -0.62 0.34 1.41
CA LYS A 62 -1.45 -0.77 1.91
C LYS A 62 -1.64 -1.81 0.84
N GLY A 63 -1.60 -3.08 1.25
CA GLY A 63 -1.98 -4.20 0.39
C GLY A 63 -3.51 -4.35 0.26
N TYR A 64 -3.98 -5.51 -0.20
CA TYR A 64 -5.40 -5.87 -0.17
C TYR A 64 -5.68 -7.04 0.78
N PRO A 65 -6.73 -7.01 1.62
CA PRO A 65 -6.96 -8.08 2.58
C PRO A 65 -7.21 -9.42 1.89
N SER A 66 -6.46 -10.46 2.29
CA SER A 66 -6.70 -11.82 1.80
C SER A 66 -8.12 -12.29 2.10
N ARG A 67 -8.69 -13.14 1.24
CA ARG A 67 -9.90 -13.92 1.54
C ARG A 67 -9.65 -15.08 2.49
N LYS A 68 -8.39 -15.49 2.65
CA LYS A 68 -7.98 -16.60 3.50
C LYS A 68 -7.30 -16.10 4.77
N TYR A 69 -7.28 -16.94 5.81
CA TYR A 69 -6.43 -16.69 6.98
C TYR A 69 -4.97 -16.79 6.55
N VAL A 70 -4.19 -15.74 6.80
CA VAL A 70 -2.76 -15.66 6.42
C VAL A 70 -1.86 -16.45 7.37
N LYS A 71 -2.28 -16.64 8.63
CA LYS A 71 -1.50 -17.27 9.71
C LYS A 71 -2.38 -18.08 10.66
N GLY A 72 -1.73 -18.88 11.51
CA GLY A 72 -2.37 -19.67 12.57
C GLY A 72 -3.01 -20.98 12.09
N LYS A 73 -3.70 -21.68 12.99
CA LYS A 73 -4.28 -23.03 12.75
C LYS A 73 -5.28 -23.10 11.58
N LYS A 74 -5.81 -21.96 11.14
CA LYS A 74 -6.75 -21.86 10.01
C LYS A 74 -6.08 -21.37 8.71
N LYS A 75 -4.75 -21.26 8.64
CA LYS A 75 -4.02 -20.75 7.47
C LYS A 75 -4.55 -21.42 6.19
N GLY A 76 -4.79 -20.61 5.15
CA GLY A 76 -5.31 -21.08 3.87
C GLY A 76 -6.84 -21.32 3.82
N LYS A 77 -7.54 -21.36 4.97
CA LYS A 77 -9.01 -21.44 5.01
C LYS A 77 -9.64 -20.07 4.77
N LEU A 78 -10.85 -20.04 4.23
CA LEU A 78 -11.61 -18.80 3.99
C LEU A 78 -11.98 -18.10 5.31
N LYS A 79 -11.89 -16.77 5.31
CA LYS A 79 -12.40 -15.91 6.38
C LYS A 79 -13.89 -15.60 6.13
N PRO A 80 -14.72 -15.50 7.19
CA PRO A 80 -16.11 -15.09 7.05
C PRO A 80 -16.24 -13.60 6.68
N THR A 81 -15.34 -12.75 7.18
CA THR A 81 -15.36 -11.31 6.90
C THR A 81 -14.91 -11.01 5.47
N HIS A 82 -15.72 -10.25 4.74
CA HIS A 82 -15.38 -9.83 3.39
C HIS A 82 -14.16 -8.88 3.37
N PRO A 83 -13.21 -9.03 2.42
CA PRO A 83 -12.04 -8.16 2.30
C PRO A 83 -12.36 -6.66 2.24
N ASN A 84 -13.46 -6.27 1.60
CA ASN A 84 -13.83 -4.86 1.43
C ASN A 84 -13.97 -4.09 2.74
N LEU A 85 -14.40 -4.75 3.83
CA LEU A 85 -14.52 -4.10 5.13
C LEU A 85 -13.13 -3.75 5.68
N GLN A 86 -12.20 -4.71 5.67
CA GLN A 86 -10.81 -4.48 6.07
C GLN A 86 -10.13 -3.44 5.16
N ALA A 87 -10.38 -3.49 3.84
CA ALA A 87 -9.81 -2.53 2.89
C ALA A 87 -10.25 -1.09 3.19
N LYS A 88 -11.52 -0.88 3.59
CA LYS A 88 -12.01 0.44 4.01
C LYS A 88 -11.24 0.97 5.22
N HIS A 89 -11.00 0.12 6.23
CA HIS A 89 -10.23 0.52 7.41
C HIS A 89 -8.78 0.85 7.04
N TRP A 90 -8.13 0.00 6.25
CA TRP A 90 -6.75 0.24 5.79
C TRP A 90 -6.61 1.54 4.99
N PHE A 91 -7.59 1.85 4.13
CA PHE A 91 -7.62 3.10 3.39
C PHE A 91 -7.69 4.33 4.31
N ALA A 92 -8.60 4.31 5.30
CA ALA A 92 -8.75 5.40 6.25
C ALA A 92 -7.50 5.60 7.12
N GLU A 93 -6.88 4.51 7.57
CA GLU A 93 -5.62 4.54 8.31
C GLU A 93 -4.50 5.17 7.47
N ALA A 94 -4.38 4.77 6.20
CA ALA A 94 -3.34 5.30 5.33
C ALA A 94 -3.53 6.80 5.04
N LEU A 95 -4.76 7.24 4.79
CA LEU A 95 -5.06 8.66 4.62
C LEU A 95 -4.72 9.47 5.87
N LEU A 96 -5.12 8.99 7.05
CA LEU A 96 -4.81 9.67 8.30
C LEU A 96 -3.29 9.73 8.55
N SER A 97 -2.56 8.67 8.22
CA SER A 97 -1.09 8.62 8.31
C SER A 97 -0.46 9.76 7.52
N VAL A 98 -0.79 9.87 6.23
CA VAL A 98 -0.15 10.85 5.35
C VAL A 98 -0.58 12.28 5.62
N VAL A 99 -1.84 12.51 6.01
CA VAL A 99 -2.31 13.85 6.42
C VAL A 99 -1.59 14.34 7.67
N ARG A 100 -1.27 13.44 8.62
CA ARG A 100 -0.46 13.78 9.80
C ARG A 100 0.95 14.19 9.42
N GLU A 101 1.58 13.52 8.45
CA GLU A 101 2.90 13.91 7.96
C GLU A 101 2.87 15.28 7.26
N LYS A 102 1.88 15.53 6.39
CA LYS A 102 1.69 16.85 5.74
C LYS A 102 1.48 17.98 6.74
N SER A 103 0.84 17.70 7.88
CA SER A 103 0.66 18.67 8.97
C SER A 103 1.97 19.04 9.66
N LYS A 104 2.92 18.10 9.76
CA LYS A 104 4.25 18.34 10.35
C LYS A 104 5.16 19.13 9.42
N GLU A 105 5.12 18.85 8.12
CA GLU A 105 5.96 19.50 7.12
C GLU A 105 5.11 19.92 5.91
N LYS A 106 4.64 21.17 5.88
CA LYS A 106 3.63 21.63 4.90
C LYS A 106 4.11 21.59 3.45
N THR A 107 5.41 21.56 3.21
CA THR A 107 6.02 21.57 1.87
C THR A 107 6.08 20.19 1.22
N ILE A 108 5.94 19.09 1.97
CA ILE A 108 6.05 17.74 1.38
C ILE A 108 4.83 17.40 0.53
N SER A 109 5.03 16.63 -0.52
CA SER A 109 3.96 15.91 -1.20
C SER A 109 3.61 14.65 -0.40
N ILE A 110 2.34 14.25 -0.45
CA ILE A 110 1.86 13.04 0.21
C ILE A 110 1.14 12.12 -0.78
N GLY A 111 1.29 10.81 -0.61
CA GLY A 111 0.64 9.82 -1.47
C GLY A 111 0.17 8.60 -0.69
N VAL A 112 -0.85 7.93 -1.20
CA VAL A 112 -1.28 6.62 -0.70
C VAL A 112 -1.09 5.58 -1.81
N GLY A 113 -0.27 4.57 -1.53
CA GLY A 113 0.03 3.47 -2.43
C GLY A 113 -0.91 2.30 -2.25
N LEU A 114 -1.69 1.95 -3.28
CA LEU A 114 -2.71 0.90 -3.20
C LEU A 114 -2.68 -0.02 -4.42
N PRO A 115 -2.94 -1.33 -4.26
CA PRO A 115 -3.21 -2.20 -5.39
C PRO A 115 -4.56 -1.83 -6.05
N LYS A 116 -4.66 -2.00 -7.37
CA LYS A 116 -5.86 -1.65 -8.12
C LYS A 116 -7.00 -2.65 -7.89
N PHE A 117 -7.85 -2.40 -6.89
CA PHE A 117 -9.08 -3.14 -6.61
C PHE A 117 -10.32 -2.24 -6.71
N PRO A 118 -11.50 -2.78 -7.12
CA PRO A 118 -12.73 -2.01 -7.22
C PRO A 118 -13.07 -1.23 -5.94
N LYS A 119 -12.81 -1.82 -4.77
CA LYS A 119 -13.10 -1.16 -3.49
C LYS A 119 -12.23 0.09 -3.27
N TYR A 120 -10.95 0.05 -3.60
CA TYR A 120 -10.09 1.23 -3.46
C TYR A 120 -10.44 2.30 -4.49
N LEU A 121 -10.77 1.92 -5.73
CA LEU A 121 -11.24 2.88 -6.74
C LEU A 121 -12.53 3.58 -6.29
N GLN A 122 -13.48 2.83 -5.71
CA GLN A 122 -14.69 3.41 -5.13
C GLN A 122 -14.36 4.44 -4.04
N LEU A 123 -13.48 4.09 -3.09
CA LEU A 123 -13.11 4.95 -1.96
C LEU A 123 -12.35 6.21 -2.40
N ILE A 124 -11.45 6.09 -3.38
CA ILE A 124 -10.74 7.23 -3.97
C ILE A 124 -11.73 8.21 -4.60
N ASN A 125 -12.69 7.70 -5.38
CA ASN A 125 -13.73 8.52 -5.99
C ASN A 125 -14.66 9.18 -4.95
N GLU A 126 -14.96 8.48 -3.86
CA GLU A 126 -15.80 9.00 -2.76
C GLU A 126 -15.14 10.19 -2.05
N VAL A 127 -13.82 10.15 -1.85
CA VAL A 127 -13.07 11.24 -1.19
C VAL A 127 -12.94 12.48 -2.07
N GLY A 128 -12.82 12.32 -3.39
CA GLY A 128 -12.89 13.42 -4.37
C GLY A 128 -11.73 14.44 -4.36
N VAL A 129 -10.85 14.41 -3.37
CA VAL A 129 -9.70 15.32 -3.23
C VAL A 129 -8.34 14.69 -3.55
N LEU A 130 -8.32 13.39 -3.87
CA LEU A 130 -7.11 12.67 -4.26
C LEU A 130 -7.04 12.59 -5.78
N THR A 131 -5.90 12.97 -6.37
CA THR A 131 -5.63 12.76 -7.79
C THR A 131 -5.06 11.36 -7.98
N PRO A 132 -5.80 10.40 -8.58
CA PRO A 132 -5.29 9.05 -8.76
C PRO A 132 -4.21 9.00 -9.85
N LEU A 133 -3.04 8.45 -9.51
CA LEU A 133 -2.02 8.07 -10.49
C LEU A 133 -2.06 6.56 -10.70
N GLN A 134 -2.38 6.13 -11.93
CA GLN A 134 -2.35 4.71 -12.28
C GLN A 134 -0.98 4.33 -12.82
N LEU A 135 -0.30 3.43 -12.10
CA LEU A 135 0.97 2.86 -12.52
C LEU A 135 0.69 1.70 -13.49
N LYS A 136 1.32 1.73 -14.66
CA LYS A 136 1.33 0.62 -15.62
C LYS A 136 2.63 -0.15 -15.39
N PHE A 137 2.52 -1.44 -15.05
CA PHE A 137 3.63 -2.36 -14.83
C PHE A 137 3.54 -3.53 -15.79
#